data_AF-A0A9P9YG62-F1
#
_entry.id   AF-A0A9P9YG62-F1
#
_cell.length_a   1.000
_cell.length_b   1.000
_cell.length_c   1.000
_cell.angle_alpha   90.00
_cell.angle_beta   90.00
_cell.angle_gamma   90.00
#
_symmetry.space_group_name_H-M   'P 1'
#
loop_
_entity.id
_entity.type
_entity.pdbx_description
1 polymer ?
#
loop_
_entity_poly.entity_id
_entity_poly.type
_entity_poly.pdbx_seq_one_letter_code
_entity_poly.pdbx_strand_id
1 'polypeptide(L)'
;MDIFESFCRTCGNECLESLGIYEESARALDKMVPIAEMLAACLPASLPPLNQSDDYPKQICRICVKKLSMAYEFSHQWLGAHSEFNVALKFEQRRKRSLASKSQFQPHQAKPKDEQLPTEAADAVPLKIEPVMEAPSANVEVKNSSDSRLGFKCGICNESFHTEKACKFHFKFSHKDL
;
A
#
# COMPACT_ATOMS: atom_id res chain seq x y z
N MET A 1 9.29 -28.85 -25.91
CA MET A 1 8.27 -28.49 -24.91
C MET A 1 9.01 -27.80 -23.80
N ASP A 2 8.76 -26.51 -23.61
CA ASP A 2 9.44 -25.73 -22.58
C ASP A 2 8.97 -26.26 -21.21
N ILE A 3 9.89 -26.63 -20.33
CA ILE A 3 9.57 -27.30 -19.05
C ILE A 3 8.62 -26.45 -18.18
N PHE A 4 8.57 -25.14 -18.45
CA PHE A 4 7.78 -24.16 -17.69
C PHE A 4 6.47 -23.72 -18.36
N GLU A 5 6.12 -24.24 -19.54
CA GLU A 5 4.87 -23.87 -20.24
C GLU A 5 3.62 -24.22 -19.42
N SER A 6 3.71 -25.20 -18.50
CA SER A 6 2.59 -25.58 -17.64
C SER A 6 2.62 -24.93 -16.26
N PHE A 7 3.66 -24.17 -15.88
CA PHE A 7 3.81 -23.65 -14.52
C PHE A 7 3.39 -22.18 -14.38
N CYS A 8 2.64 -21.88 -13.32
CA CYS A 8 2.27 -20.51 -12.99
C CYS A 8 3.44 -19.76 -12.32
N ARG A 9 3.85 -18.62 -12.90
CA ARG A 9 4.91 -17.74 -12.37
C ARG A 9 4.67 -17.30 -10.92
N THR A 10 3.41 -17.10 -10.54
CA THR A 10 3.08 -16.53 -9.22
C THR A 10 3.01 -17.58 -8.12
N CYS A 11 2.42 -18.76 -8.39
CA CYS A 11 2.21 -19.77 -7.36
C CYS A 11 3.11 -21.01 -7.50
N GLY A 12 3.83 -21.16 -8.61
CA GLY A 12 4.73 -22.29 -8.86
C GLY A 12 4.03 -23.62 -9.09
N ASN A 13 2.69 -23.63 -9.22
CA ASN A 13 1.93 -24.85 -9.49
C ASN A 13 1.77 -25.08 -10.99
N GLU A 14 1.76 -26.34 -11.38
CA GLU A 14 1.36 -26.78 -12.71
C GLU A 14 -0.14 -26.50 -12.94
N CYS A 15 -0.49 -25.99 -14.12
CA CYS A 15 -1.79 -25.48 -14.48
C CYS A 15 -2.15 -25.93 -15.89
N LEU A 16 -3.34 -26.53 -16.05
CA LEU A 16 -3.86 -26.94 -17.36
C LEU A 16 -4.40 -25.78 -18.19
N GLU A 17 -4.83 -24.70 -17.53
CA GLU A 17 -5.38 -23.49 -18.14
C GLU A 17 -4.62 -22.26 -17.61
N SER A 18 -3.40 -22.09 -18.10
CA SER A 18 -2.60 -20.88 -17.91
C SER A 18 -2.89 -19.84 -19.00
N LEU A 19 -2.52 -18.60 -18.69
CA LEU A 19 -2.57 -17.46 -19.59
C LEU A 19 -1.15 -16.91 -19.78
N GLY A 20 -0.81 -16.51 -21.00
CA GLY A 20 0.46 -15.89 -21.36
C GLY A 20 0.59 -14.49 -20.75
N ILE A 21 1.65 -14.28 -19.95
CA ILE A 21 1.85 -13.03 -19.22
C ILE A 21 2.06 -11.84 -20.16
N TYR A 22 2.68 -12.06 -21.32
CA TYR A 22 3.10 -10.99 -22.24
C TYR A 22 2.15 -10.84 -23.44
N GLU A 23 1.28 -11.82 -23.66
CA GLU A 23 0.40 -11.90 -24.82
C GLU A 23 -1.07 -11.62 -24.45
N GLU A 24 -1.47 -11.92 -23.21
CA GLU A 24 -2.87 -11.87 -22.81
C GLU A 24 -3.22 -10.70 -21.87
N SER A 25 -4.50 -10.37 -21.86
CA SER A 25 -5.09 -9.33 -21.02
C SER A 25 -6.16 -9.92 -20.12
N ALA A 26 -6.36 -9.31 -18.95
CA ALA A 26 -7.40 -9.67 -18.01
C ALA A 26 -8.30 -8.46 -17.71
N ARG A 27 -9.51 -8.73 -17.23
CA ARG A 27 -10.45 -7.65 -16.88
C ARG A 27 -10.09 -7.07 -15.51
N ALA A 28 -9.88 -5.76 -15.45
CA ALA A 28 -9.69 -4.98 -14.21
C ALA A 28 -10.14 -3.53 -14.42
N LEU A 29 -10.71 -2.89 -13.40
CA LEU A 29 -11.25 -1.50 -13.50
C LEU A 29 -12.20 -1.33 -14.70
N ASP A 30 -13.07 -2.32 -14.93
CA ASP A 30 -14.04 -2.38 -16.04
C ASP A 30 -13.44 -2.38 -17.46
N LYS A 31 -12.11 -2.49 -17.61
CA LYS A 31 -11.40 -2.57 -18.90
C LYS A 31 -10.55 -3.84 -19.00
N MET A 32 -10.09 -4.15 -20.21
CA MET A 32 -9.05 -5.18 -20.41
C MET A 32 -7.68 -4.54 -20.20
N VAL A 33 -6.86 -5.14 -19.35
CA VAL A 33 -5.52 -4.67 -18.99
C VAL A 33 -4.52 -5.80 -19.27
N PRO A 34 -3.37 -5.52 -19.92
CA PRO A 34 -2.32 -6.51 -20.12
C PRO A 34 -1.85 -7.12 -18.79
N ILE A 35 -1.70 -8.45 -18.75
CA ILE A 35 -1.29 -9.15 -17.52
C ILE A 35 0.08 -8.67 -17.04
N ALA A 36 1.02 -8.46 -17.97
CA ALA A 36 2.34 -7.90 -17.67
C ALA A 36 2.27 -6.53 -16.99
N GLU A 37 1.37 -5.65 -17.44
CA GLU A 37 1.15 -4.33 -16.82
C GLU A 37 0.64 -4.47 -15.39
N MET A 38 -0.33 -5.35 -15.18
CA MET A 38 -0.90 -5.59 -13.85
C MET A 38 0.16 -6.11 -12.86
N LEU A 39 1.00 -7.06 -13.30
CA LEU A 39 2.12 -7.56 -12.50
C LEU A 39 3.12 -6.45 -12.19
N ALA A 40 3.52 -5.66 -13.19
CA ALA A 40 4.47 -4.57 -13.02
C ALA A 40 3.97 -3.51 -12.02
N ALA A 41 2.68 -3.16 -12.08
CA ALA A 41 2.08 -2.20 -11.15
C ALA A 41 1.97 -2.72 -9.71
N CYS A 42 1.90 -4.04 -9.52
CA CYS A 42 1.77 -4.66 -8.20
C CYS A 42 3.09 -5.18 -7.62
N LEU A 43 4.18 -5.14 -8.39
CA LEU A 43 5.50 -5.55 -7.94
C LEU A 43 6.09 -4.50 -6.97
N PRO A 44 6.54 -4.91 -5.76
CA PRO A 44 7.27 -4.02 -4.87
C PRO A 44 8.54 -3.48 -5.54
N ALA A 45 8.85 -2.21 -5.30
CA ALA A 45 10.04 -1.55 -5.85
C ALA A 45 11.38 -2.20 -5.42
N SER A 46 11.36 -3.03 -4.37
CA SER A 46 12.52 -3.80 -3.92
C SER A 46 12.83 -5.02 -4.79
N LEU A 47 11.92 -5.41 -5.69
CA LEU A 47 12.10 -6.55 -6.59
C LEU A 47 12.50 -6.09 -7.99
N PRO A 48 13.24 -6.92 -8.74
CA PRO A 48 13.55 -6.63 -10.14
C PRO A 48 12.29 -6.45 -10.98
N PRO A 49 12.32 -5.57 -12.00
CA PRO A 49 11.24 -5.44 -12.96
C PRO A 49 10.95 -6.76 -13.69
N LEU A 50 9.72 -6.90 -14.18
CA LEU A 50 9.31 -8.04 -15.00
C LEU A 50 10.11 -8.05 -16.33
N ASN A 51 10.78 -9.15 -16.64
CA ASN A 51 11.59 -9.30 -17.86
C ASN A 51 11.10 -10.50 -18.69
N GLN A 52 10.79 -10.29 -19.96
CA GLN A 52 10.33 -11.37 -20.84
C GLN A 52 11.42 -12.41 -21.10
N SER A 53 12.69 -12.04 -21.06
CA SER A 53 13.82 -12.92 -21.39
C SER A 53 14.39 -13.67 -20.18
N ASP A 54 13.78 -13.57 -19.00
CA ASP A 54 14.25 -14.31 -17.82
C ASP A 54 13.91 -15.81 -17.86
N ASP A 55 14.47 -16.61 -16.96
CA ASP A 55 14.25 -18.06 -16.94
C ASP A 55 12.98 -18.48 -16.16
N TYR A 56 12.16 -17.51 -15.73
CA TYR A 56 10.94 -17.79 -14.98
C TYR A 56 9.76 -18.14 -15.91
N PRO A 57 8.76 -18.88 -15.42
CA PRO A 57 7.59 -19.23 -16.23
C PRO A 57 6.92 -18.01 -16.88
N LYS A 58 6.51 -18.14 -18.15
CA LYS A 58 5.83 -17.05 -18.90
C LYS A 58 4.32 -17.09 -18.78
N GLN A 59 3.83 -17.92 -17.88
CA GLN A 59 2.45 -18.34 -17.77
C GLN A 59 1.92 -18.01 -16.38
N ILE A 60 0.65 -17.65 -16.28
CA ILE A 60 -0.04 -17.37 -15.02
C ILE A 60 -1.39 -18.06 -14.99
N CYS A 61 -1.74 -18.69 -13.86
CA CYS A 61 -3.01 -19.39 -13.76
C CYS A 61 -4.18 -18.43 -13.53
N ARG A 62 -5.38 -18.82 -13.96
CA ARG A 62 -6.61 -18.02 -13.79
C ARG A 62 -6.87 -17.60 -12.34
N ILE A 63 -6.50 -18.43 -11.37
CA ILE A 63 -6.64 -18.10 -9.94
C ILE A 63 -5.71 -16.95 -9.55
N CYS A 64 -4.45 -16.99 -9.99
CA CYS A 64 -3.49 -15.92 -9.76
C CYS A 64 -3.87 -14.64 -10.50
N VAL A 65 -4.41 -14.72 -11.72
CA VAL A 65 -4.96 -13.56 -12.44
C VAL A 65 -6.11 -12.90 -11.69
N LYS A 66 -7.05 -13.68 -11.13
CA LYS A 66 -8.14 -13.12 -10.30
C LYS A 66 -7.59 -12.36 -9.09
N LYS A 67 -6.62 -12.95 -8.37
CA LYS A 67 -5.97 -12.28 -7.22
C LYS A 67 -5.20 -11.04 -7.64
N LEU A 68 -4.51 -11.11 -8.77
CA LEU A 68 -3.77 -9.97 -9.34
C LEU A 68 -4.72 -8.83 -9.72
N SER A 69 -5.89 -9.14 -10.31
CA SER A 69 -6.91 -8.16 -10.66
C SER A 69 -7.39 -7.39 -9.42
N MET A 70 -7.71 -8.12 -8.34
CA MET A 70 -8.07 -7.49 -7.07
C MET A 70 -6.96 -6.59 -6.51
N ALA A 71 -5.70 -7.05 -6.55
CA ALA A 71 -4.57 -6.27 -6.05
C ALA A 71 -4.32 -5.00 -6.88
N TYR A 72 -4.45 -5.10 -8.20
CA TYR A 72 -4.30 -3.99 -9.13
C TYR A 72 -5.39 -2.93 -8.94
N GLU A 73 -6.65 -3.35 -8.80
CA GLU A 73 -7.76 -2.44 -8.55
C GLU A 73 -7.61 -1.72 -7.22
N PHE A 74 -7.27 -2.46 -6.17
CA PHE A 74 -7.01 -1.89 -4.85
C PHE A 74 -5.87 -0.87 -4.90
N SER A 75 -4.75 -1.18 -5.56
CA SER A 75 -3.60 -0.27 -5.62
C SER A 75 -3.94 1.05 -6.33
N HIS A 76 -4.69 0.98 -7.43
CA HIS A 76 -5.13 2.16 -8.17
C HIS A 76 -6.11 3.02 -7.37
N GLN A 77 -7.10 2.38 -6.73
CA GLN A 77 -8.06 3.09 -5.90
C GLN A 77 -7.38 3.72 -4.68
N TRP A 78 -6.44 3.02 -4.04
CA TRP A 78 -5.65 3.54 -2.93
C TRP A 78 -4.84 4.77 -3.34
N LEU A 79 -4.11 4.70 -4.46
CA LEU A 79 -3.33 5.84 -4.96
C LEU A 79 -4.21 7.04 -5.29
N GLY A 80 -5.37 6.80 -5.92
CA GLY A 80 -6.39 7.82 -6.17
C GLY A 80 -6.84 8.50 -4.88
N ALA A 81 -7.36 7.72 -3.94
CA ALA A 81 -7.84 8.21 -2.65
C ALA A 81 -6.75 8.94 -1.83
N HIS A 82 -5.53 8.39 -1.82
CA HIS A 82 -4.39 9.03 -1.15
C HIS A 82 -4.06 10.39 -1.76
N SER A 83 -4.13 10.52 -3.09
CA SER A 83 -3.89 11.80 -3.77
C SER A 83 -4.98 12.83 -3.44
N GLU A 84 -6.24 12.43 -3.46
CA GLU A 84 -7.41 13.27 -3.14
C GLU A 84 -7.36 13.75 -1.69
N PHE A 85 -7.02 12.84 -0.76
CA PHE A 85 -6.87 13.17 0.65
C PHE A 85 -5.78 14.21 0.87
N ASN A 86 -4.63 14.09 0.20
CA ASN A 86 -3.56 15.07 0.28
C ASN A 86 -3.95 16.44 -0.27
N VAL A 87 -4.77 16.49 -1.32
CA VAL A 87 -5.33 17.74 -1.84
C VAL A 87 -6.28 18.37 -0.81
N ALA A 88 -7.17 17.58 -0.21
CA ALA A 88 -8.09 18.04 0.83
C ALA A 88 -7.34 18.62 2.05
N LEU A 89 -6.28 17.95 2.52
CA LEU A 89 -5.44 18.44 3.61
C LEU A 89 -4.78 19.79 3.27
N LYS A 90 -4.31 19.98 2.03
CA LYS A 90 -3.74 21.27 1.60
C LYS A 90 -4.78 22.39 1.62
N PHE A 91 -6.02 22.11 1.22
CA PHE A 91 -7.12 23.08 1.31
C PHE A 91 -7.45 23.44 2.77
N GLU A 92 -7.51 22.45 3.65
CA GLU A 92 -7.74 22.67 5.08
C GLU A 92 -6.65 23.54 5.71
N GLN A 93 -5.37 23.23 5.44
CA GLN A 93 -4.23 24.02 5.92
C GLN A 93 -4.29 25.46 5.42
N ARG A 94 -4.64 25.68 4.14
CA ARG A 94 -4.82 27.03 3.57
C ARG A 94 -5.95 27.78 4.26
N ARG A 95 -7.08 27.11 4.52
CA ARG A 95 -8.23 27.69 5.24
C ARG A 95 -7.86 28.07 6.69
N LYS A 96 -7.11 27.22 7.39
CA LYS A 96 -6.61 27.51 8.75
C LYS A 96 -5.68 28.73 8.76
N ARG A 97 -4.75 28.83 7.80
CA ARG A 97 -3.88 30.01 7.65
C ARG A 97 -4.66 31.29 7.36
N SER A 98 -5.66 31.25 6.47
CA SER A 98 -6.44 32.46 6.15
C SER A 98 -7.28 32.96 7.32
N LEU A 99 -7.81 32.05 8.15
CA LEU A 99 -8.50 32.41 9.39
C LEU A 99 -7.54 33.02 10.42
N ALA A 100 -6.35 32.45 10.58
CA ALA A 100 -5.33 32.99 11.49
C ALA A 100 -4.87 34.40 11.08
N SER A 101 -4.66 34.65 9.78
CA SER A 101 -4.31 35.98 9.28
C SER A 101 -5.43 37.00 9.49
N LYS A 102 -6.71 36.62 9.32
CA LYS A 102 -7.85 37.51 9.59
C LYS A 102 -7.96 37.89 11.08
N SER A 103 -7.56 37.00 11.98
CA SER A 103 -7.55 37.27 13.43
C SER A 103 -6.48 38.29 13.87
N GLN A 104 -5.43 38.53 13.06
CA GLN A 104 -4.36 39.48 13.40
C GLN A 104 -4.62 40.91 12.91
N PHE A 105 -5.55 41.10 11.96
CA PHE A 105 -5.90 42.41 11.41
C PHE A 105 -7.15 43.05 12.04
N GLN A 106 -7.41 42.81 13.34
CA GLN A 106 -8.31 43.68 14.11
C GLN A 106 -7.47 44.74 14.85
N PRO A 107 -7.18 45.90 14.24
CA PRO A 107 -6.74 47.05 15.01
C PRO A 107 -7.93 47.59 15.80
N HIS A 108 -7.67 47.89 17.08
CA HIS A 108 -8.52 48.69 17.93
C HIS A 108 -9.05 49.93 17.16
N GLN A 109 -10.33 49.90 16.78
CA GLN A 109 -11.10 51.13 16.62
C GLN A 109 -11.92 51.34 17.88
N ALA A 110 -11.62 52.44 18.56
CA ALA A 110 -12.34 52.96 19.70
C ALA A 110 -13.80 53.24 19.32
N LYS A 111 -14.71 52.87 20.24
CA LYS A 111 -16.11 53.31 20.29
C LYS A 111 -16.17 54.82 20.63
N PRO A 112 -17.22 55.56 20.22
CA PRO A 112 -18.44 55.56 21.04
C PRO A 112 -19.79 55.60 20.29
N LYS A 113 -20.81 54.99 20.94
CA LYS A 113 -22.27 55.29 21.06
C LYS A 113 -23.06 55.79 19.83
N ASP A 114 -24.29 55.39 19.52
CA ASP A 114 -25.42 54.68 20.13
C ASP A 114 -26.17 54.00 18.94
N GLU A 115 -26.85 52.85 19.04
CA GLU A 115 -28.26 52.73 19.45
C GLU A 115 -28.64 51.22 19.53
N GLN A 116 -29.67 50.90 20.32
CA GLN A 116 -29.97 49.61 20.96
C GLN A 116 -30.51 48.45 20.08
N LEU A 117 -30.08 47.24 20.48
CA LEU A 117 -30.71 45.87 20.56
C LEU A 117 -32.19 45.69 20.14
N PRO A 118 -32.68 44.46 19.78
CA PRO A 118 -32.32 43.16 20.41
C PRO A 118 -31.85 42.03 19.48
N THR A 119 -30.92 41.25 20.03
CA THR A 119 -30.33 40.02 19.51
C THR A 119 -31.24 38.82 19.78
N GLU A 120 -31.64 38.08 18.74
CA GLU A 120 -32.14 36.70 18.88
C GLU A 120 -30.96 35.74 19.01
N ALA A 121 -31.08 34.81 19.95
CA ALA A 121 -30.02 33.94 20.43
C ALA A 121 -29.65 32.84 19.42
N ALA A 122 -28.35 32.61 19.30
CA ALA A 122 -27.78 31.43 18.70
C ALA A 122 -28.03 30.21 19.62
N ASP A 123 -28.54 29.12 19.04
CA ASP A 123 -28.49 27.81 19.65
C ASP A 123 -27.17 27.13 19.21
N ALA A 124 -26.12 27.35 20.01
CA ALA A 124 -24.86 26.64 19.88
C ALA A 124 -24.62 25.89 21.20
N VAL A 125 -24.90 24.59 21.16
CA VAL A 125 -24.72 23.64 22.25
C VAL A 125 -23.24 23.59 22.68
N PRO A 126 -22.90 23.83 23.96
CA PRO A 126 -21.54 23.72 24.46
C PRO A 126 -21.23 22.29 24.93
N LEU A 127 -20.24 21.64 24.31
CA LEU A 127 -19.60 20.44 24.85
C LEU A 127 -18.33 20.85 25.62
N LYS A 128 -18.42 20.76 26.95
CA LYS A 128 -17.35 21.04 27.89
C LYS A 128 -16.96 19.72 28.56
N ILE A 129 -15.79 19.15 28.22
CA ILE A 129 -15.07 18.24 29.13
C ILE A 129 -13.58 18.58 29.02
N GLU A 130 -13.02 18.94 30.17
CA GLU A 130 -11.66 19.40 30.42
C GLU A 130 -10.63 18.25 30.52
N PRO A 131 -9.32 18.58 30.53
CA PRO A 131 -8.22 17.67 30.21
C PRO A 131 -7.69 16.93 31.45
N VAL A 132 -7.22 15.70 31.27
CA VAL A 132 -6.52 14.93 32.31
C VAL A 132 -5.09 14.63 31.85
N MET A 133 -4.18 15.36 32.51
CA MET A 133 -2.83 15.03 32.99
C MET A 133 -1.93 14.07 32.19
N GLU A 134 -0.77 14.62 31.81
CA GLU A 134 0.47 13.94 31.47
C GLU A 134 1.06 13.13 32.64
N ALA A 135 1.67 11.97 32.32
CA ALA A 135 3.05 11.54 32.65
C ALA A 135 3.17 10.00 32.57
N PRO A 136 4.37 9.41 32.42
CA PRO A 136 5.59 9.85 31.74
C PRO A 136 6.08 8.84 30.68
N SER A 137 7.03 9.32 29.89
CA SER A 137 7.87 8.63 28.91
C SER A 137 8.42 7.28 29.41
N ALA A 138 8.24 6.23 28.61
CA ALA A 138 9.08 5.04 28.64
C ALA A 138 9.91 5.02 27.36
N ASN A 139 11.17 5.45 27.48
CA ASN A 139 12.21 5.21 26.50
C ASN A 139 12.30 3.70 26.24
N VAL A 140 11.86 3.25 25.08
CA VAL A 140 12.36 2.00 24.51
C VAL A 140 13.39 2.41 23.48
N GLU A 141 14.65 2.41 23.92
CA GLU A 141 15.80 2.31 23.03
C GLU A 141 15.56 1.12 22.10
N VAL A 142 15.16 1.38 20.86
CA VAL A 142 15.32 0.41 19.79
C VAL A 142 16.82 0.39 19.48
N LYS A 143 17.53 -0.40 20.28
CA LYS A 143 18.88 -0.87 19.96
C LYS A 143 18.85 -1.36 18.52
N ASN A 144 19.59 -0.66 17.67
CA ASN A 144 20.15 -1.21 16.44
C ASN A 144 20.93 -2.47 16.82
N SER A 145 20.26 -3.62 16.81
CA SER A 145 20.90 -4.92 16.83
C SER A 145 21.01 -5.37 15.39
N SER A 146 22.12 -4.99 14.79
CA SER A 146 22.70 -5.71 13.68
C SER A 146 23.04 -7.12 14.17
N ASP A 147 22.12 -8.07 14.00
CA ASP A 147 22.47 -9.49 14.03
C ASP A 147 21.56 -10.31 13.10
N SER A 148 22.08 -10.51 11.90
CA SER A 148 22.06 -11.74 11.11
C SER A 148 21.10 -12.87 11.52
N ARG A 149 20.32 -13.36 10.53
CA ARG A 149 19.75 -14.73 10.38
C ARG A 149 18.27 -14.98 10.73
N LEU A 150 17.33 -14.25 10.15
CA LEU A 150 15.93 -14.72 10.03
C LEU A 150 15.58 -15.13 8.59
N GLY A 151 16.49 -15.85 7.93
CA GLY A 151 16.23 -16.52 6.66
C GLY A 151 15.95 -18.01 6.88
N PHE A 152 15.00 -18.58 6.14
CA PHE A 152 14.73 -20.02 6.11
C PHE A 152 15.87 -20.71 5.34
N LYS A 153 16.60 -21.62 5.98
CA LYS A 153 17.73 -22.31 5.35
C LYS A 153 17.33 -23.71 4.91
N CYS A 154 17.86 -24.14 3.77
CA CYS A 154 17.72 -25.54 3.38
C CYS A 154 18.50 -26.43 4.36
N GLY A 155 17.93 -27.58 4.72
CA GLY A 155 18.58 -28.56 5.60
C GLY A 155 19.57 -29.48 4.88
N ILE A 156 19.58 -29.46 3.54
CA ILE A 156 20.40 -30.36 2.70
C ILE A 156 21.54 -29.59 2.02
N CYS A 157 21.35 -28.31 1.72
CA CYS A 157 22.38 -27.47 1.13
C CYS A 157 22.51 -26.12 1.87
N ASN A 158 23.52 -25.32 1.51
CA ASN A 158 23.80 -24.05 2.18
C ASN A 158 22.96 -22.86 1.68
N GLU A 159 21.88 -23.10 0.94
CA GLU A 159 20.99 -22.04 0.44
C GLU A 159 20.07 -21.48 1.53
N SER A 160 19.75 -20.18 1.41
CA SER A 160 18.88 -19.46 2.35
C SER A 160 17.84 -18.62 1.62
N PHE A 161 16.64 -18.57 2.19
CA PHE A 161 15.44 -18.02 1.56
C PHE A 161 14.75 -17.03 2.50
N HIS A 162 14.11 -16.01 1.92
CA HIS A 162 13.40 -14.98 2.68
C HIS A 162 12.02 -15.43 3.19
N THR A 163 11.47 -16.53 2.67
CA THR A 163 10.17 -17.07 3.11
C THR A 163 10.22 -18.60 3.23
N GLU A 164 9.42 -19.15 4.15
CA GLU A 164 9.30 -20.59 4.36
C GLU A 164 8.84 -21.31 3.08
N LYS A 165 7.95 -20.66 2.32
CA LYS A 165 7.42 -21.20 1.06
C LYS A 165 8.51 -21.37 0.01
N ALA A 166 9.41 -20.39 -0.14
CA ALA A 166 10.53 -20.48 -1.06
C ALA A 166 11.52 -21.59 -0.65
N CYS A 167 11.78 -21.75 0.65
CA CYS A 167 12.61 -22.85 1.16
C CYS A 167 11.97 -24.23 0.92
N LYS A 168 10.66 -24.35 1.15
CA LYS A 168 9.90 -25.58 0.87
C LYS A 168 9.85 -25.91 -0.62
N PHE A 169 9.77 -24.89 -1.47
CA PHE A 169 9.85 -25.06 -2.92
C PHE A 169 11.24 -25.59 -3.29
N HIS A 170 12.31 -24.91 -2.89
CA HIS A 170 13.67 -25.39 -3.13
C HIS A 170 13.87 -26.85 -2.69
N PHE A 171 13.42 -27.22 -1.48
CA PHE A 171 13.54 -28.60 -0.99
C PHE A 171 12.87 -29.62 -1.93
N LYS A 172 11.63 -29.36 -2.36
CA LYS A 172 10.87 -30.27 -3.22
C LYS A 172 11.44 -30.43 -4.63
N PHE A 173 12.18 -29.44 -5.12
CA PHE A 173 12.64 -29.40 -6.50
C PHE A 173 14.13 -29.71 -6.64
N SER A 174 14.97 -29.19 -5.76
CA SER A 174 16.42 -29.39 -5.79
C SER A 174 16.88 -30.65 -5.06
N HIS A 175 16.04 -31.20 -4.18
CA HIS A 175 16.32 -32.40 -3.39
C HIS A 175 15.21 -33.44 -3.51
N LYS A 176 14.58 -33.52 -4.70
CA LYS A 176 13.40 -34.34 -4.98
C LYS A 176 13.58 -35.85 -4.70
N ASP A 177 14.82 -36.33 -4.74
CA ASP A 177 15.18 -37.74 -4.59
C ASP A 177 15.79 -38.09 -3.21
N LEU A 178 15.66 -37.21 -2.21
CA LEU A 178 16.08 -37.42 -0.82
C LEU A 178 14.89 -37.66 0.14
#